data_AF-A0A2B4RHA8-F1
#
_entry.id   AF-A0A2B4RHA8-F1
#
_cell.length_a   1.000
_cell.length_b   1.000
_cell.length_c   1.000
_cell.angle_alpha   90.00
_cell.angle_beta   90.00
_cell.angle_gamma   90.00
#
_symmetry.space_group_name_H-M   'P 1'
#
loop_
_entity.id
_entity.type
_entity.pdbx_description
1 polymer ?
#
loop_
_entity_poly.entity_id
_entity_poly.type
_entity_poly.pdbx_seq_one_letter_code
_entity_poly.pdbx_strand_id
1 'polypeptide(L)'
;MTSTWKKAIRNKRKHAILFAKNQRPENMELKRKYRNIAIHERRKAIMEYWFAKSEELKSKPREFYNAFRPFINSKTKESTLISLKTEEGIIVKDQCEVAEQLVNYFTTAAVSIVGDNAICITEENDDNHGSVKALKEAYLGTHFEFNQVSKDQVQKALENINPNKSCGWDPRAPPKLLKNVACGISPSLMTLYNSCIELGAMALCMENGRVDARV
;
A
#
# COMPACT_ATOMS: atom_id res chain seq x y z
N MET A 1 18.11 -32.56 2.13
CA MET A 1 19.05 -31.46 1.79
C MET A 1 20.04 -31.95 0.73
N THR A 2 19.94 -31.46 -0.50
CA THR A 2 20.72 -31.96 -1.65
C THR A 2 22.21 -31.64 -1.52
N SER A 3 23.06 -32.45 -2.18
CA SER A 3 24.52 -32.25 -2.18
C SER A 3 24.93 -30.90 -2.80
N THR A 4 24.21 -30.48 -3.85
CA THR A 4 24.40 -29.19 -4.54
C THR A 4 24.12 -28.02 -3.61
N TRP A 5 23.01 -28.06 -2.86
CA TRP A 5 22.65 -27.02 -1.91
C TRP A 5 23.65 -26.94 -0.75
N LYS A 6 24.14 -28.08 -0.24
CA LYS A 6 25.22 -28.12 0.76
C LYS A 6 26.50 -27.44 0.24
N LYS A 7 26.92 -27.74 -1.00
CA LYS A 7 28.09 -27.12 -1.64
C LYS A 7 27.89 -25.60 -1.80
N ALA A 8 26.70 -25.18 -2.24
CA ALA A 8 26.37 -23.76 -2.39
C ALA A 8 26.41 -22.99 -1.05
N ILE A 9 25.93 -23.59 0.06
CA ILE A 9 26.03 -22.99 1.40
C ILE A 9 27.49 -22.86 1.85
N ARG A 10 28.33 -23.87 1.62
CA ARG A 10 29.77 -23.79 1.95
C ARG A 10 30.43 -22.65 1.19
N ASN A 11 30.16 -22.53 -0.11
CA ASN A 11 30.69 -21.43 -0.93
C ASN A 11 30.17 -20.06 -0.48
N LYS A 12 28.87 -19.93 -0.17
CA LYS A 12 28.31 -18.70 0.41
C LYS A 12 29.06 -18.30 1.69
N ARG A 13 29.29 -19.24 2.61
CA ARG A 13 30.03 -19.00 3.86
C ARG A 13 31.48 -18.59 3.58
N LYS A 14 32.18 -19.33 2.71
CA LYS A 14 33.57 -19.04 2.31
C LYS A 14 33.73 -17.60 1.81
N HIS A 15 32.89 -17.17 0.86
CA HIS A 15 32.99 -15.83 0.27
C HIS A 15 32.47 -14.72 1.18
N ALA A 16 31.56 -15.02 2.12
CA ALA A 16 31.19 -14.08 3.17
C ALA A 16 32.37 -13.80 4.12
N ILE A 17 33.10 -14.84 4.53
CA ILE A 17 34.31 -14.72 5.35
C ILE A 17 35.43 -14.00 4.59
N LEU A 18 35.64 -14.34 3.31
CA LEU A 18 36.65 -13.69 2.46
C LEU A 18 36.41 -12.18 2.33
N PHE A 19 35.15 -11.76 2.09
CA PHE A 19 34.79 -10.35 2.04
C PHE A 19 34.97 -9.66 3.39
N ALA A 20 34.63 -10.32 4.50
CA ALA A 20 34.82 -9.76 5.84
C ALA A 20 36.31 -9.51 6.16
N LYS A 21 37.20 -10.38 5.68
CA LYS A 21 38.65 -10.21 5.80
C LYS A 21 39.21 -9.12 4.88
N ASN A 22 38.75 -9.09 3.61
CA ASN A 22 39.24 -8.17 2.58
C ASN A 22 38.09 -7.56 1.79
N GLN A 23 37.72 -6.31 2.12
CA GLN A 23 36.60 -5.59 1.50
C GLN A 23 36.99 -4.97 0.15
N ARG A 24 37.26 -5.83 -0.84
CA ARG A 24 37.51 -5.42 -2.24
C ARG A 24 36.23 -5.55 -3.07
N PRO A 25 36.06 -4.75 -4.14
CA PRO A 25 34.90 -4.83 -5.03
C PRO A 25 34.71 -6.24 -5.62
N GLU A 26 35.79 -6.89 -6.06
CA GLU A 26 35.77 -8.28 -6.56
C GLU A 26 35.22 -9.28 -5.52
N ASN A 27 35.63 -9.12 -4.26
CA ASN A 27 35.14 -9.97 -3.17
C ASN A 27 33.65 -9.71 -2.86
N MET A 28 33.19 -8.48 -3.05
CA MET A 28 31.78 -8.12 -2.93
C MET A 28 30.95 -8.82 -4.02
N GLU A 29 31.43 -8.83 -5.26
CA GLU A 29 30.77 -9.51 -6.38
C GLU A 29 30.71 -11.02 -6.16
N LEU A 30 31.80 -11.64 -5.73
CA LEU A 30 31.83 -13.06 -5.38
C LEU A 30 30.84 -13.38 -4.25
N LYS A 31 30.79 -12.54 -3.21
CA LYS A 31 29.81 -12.67 -2.11
C LYS A 31 28.37 -12.60 -2.63
N ARG A 32 28.06 -11.65 -3.53
CA ARG A 32 26.73 -11.53 -4.16
C ARG A 32 26.38 -12.75 -5.02
N LYS A 33 27.31 -13.19 -5.88
CA LYS A 33 27.14 -14.35 -6.77
C LYS A 33 26.81 -15.62 -5.98
N TYR A 34 27.63 -15.97 -4.99
CA TYR A 34 27.43 -17.19 -4.22
C TYR A 34 26.26 -17.11 -3.23
N ARG A 35 25.88 -15.91 -2.77
CA ARG A 35 24.60 -15.70 -2.06
C ARG A 35 23.42 -16.06 -2.96
N ASN A 36 23.39 -15.56 -4.20
CA ASN A 36 22.30 -15.80 -5.13
C ASN A 36 22.21 -17.28 -5.54
N ILE A 37 23.35 -17.94 -5.80
CA ILE A 37 23.40 -19.39 -6.09
C ILE A 37 22.84 -20.20 -4.91
N ALA A 38 23.25 -19.89 -3.68
CA ALA A 38 22.74 -20.59 -2.50
C ALA A 38 21.24 -20.38 -2.26
N ILE A 39 20.71 -19.20 -2.59
CA ILE A 39 19.26 -18.92 -2.54
C ILE A 39 18.52 -19.70 -3.63
N HIS A 40 19.05 -19.73 -4.86
CA HIS A 40 18.48 -20.48 -5.96
C HIS A 40 18.39 -21.98 -5.65
N GLU A 41 19.49 -22.59 -5.21
CA GLU A 41 19.52 -24.00 -4.81
C GLU A 41 18.58 -24.31 -3.64
N ARG A 42 18.45 -23.38 -2.67
CA ARG A 42 17.48 -23.51 -1.59
C ARG A 42 16.05 -23.56 -2.13
N ARG A 43 15.68 -22.61 -3.00
CA ARG A 43 14.33 -22.54 -3.59
C ARG A 43 14.03 -23.80 -4.40
N LYS A 44 14.98 -24.24 -5.22
CA LYS A 44 14.88 -25.48 -5.99
C LYS A 44 14.65 -26.69 -5.10
N ALA A 45 15.48 -26.89 -4.06
CA ALA A 45 15.34 -28.01 -3.14
C ALA A 45 14.04 -27.99 -2.33
N ILE A 46 13.56 -26.80 -1.92
CA ILE A 46 12.25 -26.64 -1.25
C ILE A 46 11.11 -27.01 -2.21
N MET A 47 11.17 -26.53 -3.45
CA MET A 47 10.18 -26.82 -4.47
C MET A 47 10.11 -28.31 -4.79
N GLU A 48 11.25 -28.95 -5.03
CA GLU A 48 11.35 -30.41 -5.28
C GLU A 48 10.79 -31.22 -4.12
N TYR A 49 11.14 -30.85 -2.88
CA TYR A 49 10.62 -31.52 -1.69
C TYR A 49 9.11 -31.42 -1.59
N TRP A 50 8.55 -30.21 -1.73
CA TRP A 50 7.11 -30.01 -1.62
C TRP A 50 6.34 -30.63 -2.77
N PHE A 51 6.91 -30.64 -3.97
CA PHE A 51 6.34 -31.33 -5.13
C PHE A 51 6.26 -32.85 -4.91
N ALA A 52 7.36 -33.46 -4.44
CA ALA A 52 7.35 -34.89 -4.09
C ALA A 52 6.35 -35.19 -2.98
N LYS A 53 6.29 -34.33 -1.95
CA LYS A 53 5.37 -34.48 -0.83
C LYS A 53 3.90 -34.31 -1.25
N SER A 54 3.60 -33.41 -2.19
CA SER A 54 2.24 -33.25 -2.71
C SER A 54 1.79 -34.44 -3.55
N GLU A 55 2.69 -35.01 -4.36
CA GLU A 55 2.37 -36.22 -5.14
C GLU A 55 2.17 -37.45 -4.25
N GLU A 56 2.99 -37.62 -3.20
CA GLU A 56 2.82 -38.68 -2.19
C GLU A 56 1.45 -38.60 -1.49
N LEU A 57 1.01 -37.40 -1.14
CA LEU A 57 -0.23 -37.16 -0.37
C LEU A 57 -1.48 -36.98 -1.24
N LYS A 58 -1.36 -37.10 -2.57
CA LYS A 58 -2.44 -36.86 -3.54
C LYS A 58 -3.65 -37.78 -3.34
N SER A 59 -3.41 -39.03 -2.91
CA SER A 59 -4.45 -40.02 -2.63
C SER A 59 -5.09 -39.86 -1.24
N LYS A 60 -4.55 -38.97 -0.39
CA LYS A 60 -4.98 -38.77 1.00
C LYS A 60 -5.29 -37.30 1.32
N PRO A 61 -6.47 -36.80 0.94
CA PRO A 61 -6.81 -35.37 1.07
C PRO A 61 -6.69 -34.80 2.49
N ARG A 62 -7.02 -35.58 3.54
CA ARG A 62 -6.90 -35.13 4.93
C ARG A 62 -5.44 -34.97 5.37
N GLU A 63 -4.56 -35.89 4.99
CA GLU A 63 -3.12 -35.80 5.30
C GLU A 63 -2.45 -34.67 4.52
N PHE A 64 -2.85 -34.49 3.24
CA PHE A 64 -2.45 -33.33 2.44
C PHE A 64 -2.80 -32.03 3.17
N TYR A 65 -4.07 -31.84 3.52
CA TYR A 65 -4.50 -30.62 4.20
C TYR A 65 -3.73 -30.39 5.51
N ASN A 66 -3.56 -31.42 6.35
CA ASN A 66 -2.82 -31.29 7.60
C ASN A 66 -1.34 -30.90 7.40
N ALA A 67 -0.69 -31.38 6.33
CA ALA A 67 0.69 -31.03 6.02
C ALA A 67 0.87 -29.56 5.61
N PHE A 68 -0.09 -28.99 4.88
CA PHE A 68 -0.03 -27.61 4.39
C PHE A 68 -0.72 -26.59 5.30
N ARG A 69 -1.66 -27.02 6.16
CA ARG A 69 -2.43 -26.16 7.08
C ARG A 69 -1.59 -25.19 7.91
N PRO A 70 -0.43 -25.57 8.48
CA PRO A 70 0.41 -24.64 9.24
C PRO A 70 0.96 -23.47 8.42
N PHE A 71 1.04 -23.60 7.09
CA PHE A 71 1.56 -22.58 6.18
C PHE A 71 0.44 -21.76 5.51
N ILE A 72 -0.79 -22.28 5.47
CA ILE A 72 -1.96 -21.58 4.90
C ILE A 72 -2.59 -20.66 5.95
N ASN A 73 -2.62 -21.10 7.22
CA ASN A 73 -3.21 -20.32 8.29
C ASN A 73 -2.12 -19.62 9.08
N SER A 74 -2.01 -18.29 8.96
CA SER A 74 -1.30 -17.46 9.93
C SER A 74 -2.01 -17.58 11.28
N LYS A 75 -1.51 -18.46 12.15
CA LYS A 75 -1.94 -18.51 13.56
C LYS A 75 -1.45 -17.33 14.38
N THR A 76 -1.06 -16.22 13.75
CA THR A 76 -1.17 -14.92 14.40
C THR A 76 -2.63 -14.48 14.27
N LYS A 77 -3.48 -15.04 15.15
CA LYS A 77 -4.53 -14.21 15.71
C LYS A 77 -3.81 -13.18 16.59
N GLU A 78 -3.10 -12.23 15.99
CA GLU A 78 -2.90 -10.97 16.66
C GLU A 78 -4.32 -10.45 16.82
N SER A 79 -4.84 -10.60 18.04
CA SER A 79 -6.09 -9.96 18.38
C SER A 79 -5.86 -8.49 18.08
N THR A 80 -6.59 -7.93 17.13
CA THR A 80 -6.65 -6.49 16.85
C THR A 80 -7.17 -5.68 18.06
N LEU A 81 -7.27 -6.32 19.23
CA LEU A 81 -7.73 -5.76 20.48
C LEU A 81 -6.67 -4.80 20.99
N ILE A 82 -7.05 -3.54 21.03
CA ILE A 82 -6.22 -2.46 21.55
C ILE A 82 -6.23 -2.59 23.08
N SER A 83 -5.07 -2.48 23.71
CA SER A 83 -4.95 -2.41 25.17
C SER A 83 -4.39 -1.04 25.55
N LEU A 84 -5.09 -0.30 26.40
CA LEU A 84 -4.65 0.99 26.89
C LEU A 84 -4.03 0.84 28.27
N LYS A 85 -2.98 1.60 28.55
CA LYS A 85 -2.39 1.73 29.88
C LYS A 85 -2.74 3.11 30.42
N THR A 86 -3.53 3.17 31.49
CA THR A 86 -3.86 4.44 32.14
C THR A 86 -2.67 4.99 32.92
N GLU A 87 -2.75 6.25 33.34
CA GLU A 87 -1.71 6.92 34.13
C GLU A 87 -1.49 6.25 35.50
N GLU A 88 -2.51 5.59 36.07
CA GLU A 88 -2.36 4.78 37.30
C GLU A 88 -1.69 3.41 37.05
N GLY A 89 -1.32 3.11 35.80
CA GLY A 89 -0.66 1.87 35.42
C GLY A 89 -1.60 0.68 35.22
N ILE A 90 -2.91 0.89 35.24
CA ILE A 90 -3.93 -0.14 34.98
C ILE A 90 -3.98 -0.41 33.48
N ILE A 91 -4.04 -1.69 33.09
CA ILE A 91 -4.13 -2.11 31.69
C ILE A 91 -5.59 -2.44 31.38
N VAL A 92 -6.24 -1.57 30.62
CA VAL A 92 -7.60 -1.75 30.12
C VAL A 92 -7.55 -2.56 28.84
N LYS A 93 -8.28 -3.68 28.82
CA LYS A 93 -8.34 -4.62 27.69
C LYS A 93 -9.76 -4.78 27.13
N ASP A 94 -10.77 -4.39 27.89
CA ASP A 94 -12.14 -4.39 27.42
C ASP A 94 -12.32 -3.34 26.32
N GLN A 95 -12.90 -3.73 25.18
CA GLN A 95 -12.93 -2.84 24.02
C GLN A 95 -13.98 -1.72 24.15
N CYS A 96 -15.03 -1.92 24.94
CA CYS A 96 -16.00 -0.87 25.23
C CYS A 96 -15.34 0.19 26.11
N GLU A 97 -14.66 -0.23 27.17
CA GLU A 97 -13.91 0.69 28.04
C GLU A 97 -12.79 1.43 27.29
N VAL A 98 -12.06 0.73 26.40
CA VAL A 98 -11.04 1.37 25.54
C VAL A 98 -11.66 2.43 24.63
N ALA A 99 -12.81 2.14 24.02
CA ALA A 99 -13.50 3.09 23.15
C ALA A 99 -13.96 4.33 23.93
N GLU A 100 -14.55 4.14 25.11
CA GLU A 100 -14.98 5.23 25.98
C GLU A 100 -13.81 6.11 26.42
N GLN A 101 -12.68 5.52 26.81
CA GLN A 101 -11.48 6.28 27.18
C GLN A 101 -10.94 7.11 26.02
N LEU A 102 -10.90 6.56 24.82
CA LEU A 102 -10.47 7.30 23.63
C LEU A 102 -11.44 8.43 23.29
N VAL A 103 -12.75 8.16 23.33
CA VAL A 103 -13.78 9.19 23.10
C VAL A 103 -13.64 10.31 24.11
N ASN A 104 -13.52 10.01 25.41
CA ASN A 104 -13.37 11.02 26.45
C ASN A 104 -12.07 11.83 26.28
N TYR A 105 -10.96 11.18 25.94
CA TYR A 105 -9.70 11.87 25.68
C TYR A 105 -9.82 12.85 24.50
N PHE A 106 -10.34 12.38 23.35
CA PHE A 106 -10.42 13.22 22.16
C PHE A 106 -11.49 14.31 22.27
N THR A 107 -12.62 14.04 22.92
CA THR A 107 -13.64 15.08 23.18
C THR A 107 -13.12 16.14 24.14
N THR A 108 -12.43 15.76 25.22
CA THR A 108 -11.81 16.71 26.16
C THR A 108 -10.71 17.52 25.49
N ALA A 109 -9.86 16.87 24.68
CA ALA A 109 -8.82 17.55 23.92
C ALA A 109 -9.41 18.50 22.85
N ALA A 110 -10.54 18.12 22.22
CA ALA A 110 -11.22 18.98 21.27
C ALA A 110 -11.84 20.21 21.97
N VAL A 111 -12.50 20.01 23.12
CA VAL A 111 -13.07 21.11 23.93
C VAL A 111 -11.99 22.06 24.43
N SER A 112 -10.82 21.58 24.83
CA SER A 112 -9.73 22.45 25.28
C SER A 112 -9.10 23.30 24.18
N ILE A 113 -9.18 22.85 22.92
CA ILE A 113 -8.64 23.58 21.75
C ILE A 113 -9.68 24.52 21.14
N VAL A 114 -10.93 24.06 21.01
CA VAL A 114 -11.99 24.74 20.22
C VAL A 114 -13.06 25.40 21.10
N GLY A 115 -13.07 25.11 22.40
CA GLY A 115 -14.12 25.53 23.35
C GLY A 115 -15.36 24.64 23.30
N ASP A 116 -16.39 25.01 24.05
CA ASP A 116 -17.63 24.21 24.22
C ASP A 116 -18.37 23.93 22.89
N ASN A 117 -18.09 24.71 21.84
CA ASN A 117 -18.67 24.53 20.51
C ASN A 117 -18.06 23.36 19.70
N ALA A 118 -17.03 22.68 20.22
CA ALA A 118 -16.35 21.57 19.55
C ALA A 118 -17.26 20.35 19.25
N ILE A 119 -18.32 20.18 20.06
CA ILE A 119 -19.21 19.01 19.99
C ILE A 119 -20.33 19.21 18.95
N CYS A 120 -20.58 20.45 18.51
CA CYS A 120 -21.62 20.82 17.55
C CYS A 120 -21.08 21.74 16.45
N ILE A 121 -19.99 21.34 15.80
CA ILE A 121 -19.54 22.00 14.57
C ILE A 121 -20.46 21.52 13.44
N THR A 122 -21.40 22.38 13.05
CA THR A 122 -22.20 22.23 11.82
C THR A 122 -21.49 22.95 10.67
N GLU A 123 -21.75 22.55 9.43
CA GLU A 123 -21.20 23.21 8.22
C GLU A 123 -21.48 24.73 8.20
N GLU A 124 -22.55 25.16 8.86
CA GLU A 124 -22.95 26.57 9.00
C GLU A 124 -22.02 27.42 9.89
N ASN A 125 -21.26 26.80 10.80
CA ASN A 125 -20.36 27.51 11.72
C ASN A 125 -19.03 27.93 11.05
N ASP A 126 -18.64 27.26 9.96
CA ASP A 126 -17.34 27.50 9.30
C ASP A 126 -17.33 28.81 8.50
N ASP A 127 -18.48 29.20 7.94
CA ASP A 127 -18.59 30.41 7.11
C ASP A 127 -18.32 31.70 7.87
N ASN A 128 -18.53 31.67 9.19
CA ASN A 128 -18.43 32.83 10.07
C ASN A 128 -17.10 32.88 10.85
N HIS A 129 -16.23 31.87 10.70
CA HIS A 129 -14.95 31.81 11.37
C HIS A 129 -14.04 32.96 10.93
N GLY A 130 -13.31 33.57 11.88
CA GLY A 130 -12.50 34.77 11.62
C GLY A 130 -11.46 34.61 10.50
N SER A 131 -10.88 33.41 10.37
CA SER A 131 -9.95 33.11 9.26
C SER A 131 -10.66 33.01 7.90
N VAL A 132 -11.87 32.45 7.84
CA VAL A 132 -12.66 32.34 6.61
C VAL A 132 -13.12 33.72 6.16
N LYS A 133 -13.54 34.59 7.10
CA LYS A 133 -13.83 36.00 6.80
C LYS A 133 -12.61 36.76 6.30
N ALA A 134 -11.47 36.63 6.97
CA ALA A 134 -10.23 37.27 6.56
C ALA A 134 -9.79 36.81 5.16
N LEU A 135 -9.97 35.52 4.82
CA LEU A 135 -9.72 35.00 3.48
C LEU A 135 -10.74 35.54 2.47
N LYS A 136 -12.04 35.53 2.78
CA LYS A 136 -13.08 36.10 1.91
C LYS A 136 -12.80 37.57 1.61
N GLU A 137 -12.37 38.35 2.60
CA GLU A 137 -11.98 39.76 2.46
C GLU A 137 -10.69 39.94 1.66
N ALA A 138 -9.65 39.14 1.95
CA ALA A 138 -8.36 39.23 1.26
C ALA A 138 -8.43 38.85 -0.23
N TYR A 139 -9.36 37.95 -0.58
CA TYR A 139 -9.53 37.41 -1.93
C TYR A 139 -10.83 37.91 -2.61
N LEU A 140 -11.45 38.94 -2.04
CA LEU A 140 -12.68 39.54 -2.55
C LEU A 140 -12.43 40.13 -3.96
N GLY A 141 -13.02 39.51 -4.98
CA GLY A 141 -12.82 39.89 -6.39
C GLY A 141 -11.72 39.13 -7.14
N THR A 142 -11.04 38.17 -6.51
CA THR A 142 -10.20 37.21 -7.22
C THR A 142 -11.04 36.00 -7.64
N HIS A 143 -10.96 35.63 -8.92
CA HIS A 143 -11.62 34.43 -9.43
C HIS A 143 -10.56 33.36 -9.69
N PHE A 144 -10.76 32.19 -9.09
CA PHE A 144 -10.00 31.00 -9.42
C PHE A 144 -10.73 30.27 -10.55
N GLU A 145 -10.05 30.09 -11.68
CA GLU A 145 -10.60 29.35 -12.82
C GLU A 145 -9.74 28.11 -13.09
N PHE A 146 -10.42 26.97 -13.20
CA PHE A 146 -9.77 25.75 -13.67
C PHE A 146 -9.60 25.82 -15.19
N ASN A 147 -8.38 25.58 -15.66
CA ASN A 147 -8.11 25.43 -17.09
C ASN A 147 -8.40 24.00 -17.53
N GLN A 148 -9.07 23.84 -18.66
CA GLN A 148 -9.21 22.53 -19.30
C GLN A 148 -7.83 21.95 -19.67
N VAL A 149 -7.71 20.64 -19.55
CA VAL A 149 -6.51 19.89 -19.88
C VAL A 149 -6.57 19.47 -21.35
N SER A 150 -5.45 19.58 -22.06
CA SER A 150 -5.34 19.14 -23.46
C SER A 150 -4.92 17.66 -23.57
N LYS A 151 -5.24 17.03 -24.70
CA LYS A 151 -4.80 15.66 -25.01
C LYS A 151 -3.28 15.50 -24.87
N ASP A 152 -2.51 16.46 -25.38
CA ASP A 152 -1.04 16.39 -25.37
C ASP A 152 -0.47 16.48 -23.95
N GLN A 153 -1.11 17.26 -23.07
CA GLN A 153 -0.74 17.32 -21.66
C GLN A 153 -0.96 15.98 -20.97
N VAL A 154 -2.13 15.35 -21.19
CA VAL A 154 -2.44 14.02 -20.65
C VAL A 154 -1.46 12.97 -21.18
N GLN A 155 -1.22 12.97 -22.49
CA GLN A 155 -0.32 12.01 -23.12
C GLN A 155 1.11 12.14 -22.58
N LYS A 156 1.64 13.37 -22.53
CA LYS A 156 2.98 13.64 -22.00
C LYS A 156 3.09 13.24 -20.52
N ALA A 157 2.03 13.43 -19.73
CA ALA A 157 2.02 12.98 -18.35
C ALA A 157 2.12 11.44 -18.24
N LEU A 158 1.34 10.71 -19.05
CA LEU A 158 1.36 9.25 -19.10
C LEU A 158 2.69 8.69 -19.60
N GLU A 159 3.29 9.30 -20.62
CA GLU A 159 4.58 8.91 -21.18
C GLU A 159 5.74 9.12 -20.17
N ASN A 160 5.60 10.10 -19.28
CA ASN A 160 6.60 10.38 -18.25
C ASN A 160 6.41 9.57 -16.96
N ILE A 161 5.43 8.67 -16.90
CA ILE A 161 5.26 7.77 -15.75
C ILE A 161 6.51 6.90 -15.57
N ASN A 162 6.95 6.75 -14.32
CA ASN A 162 8.05 5.86 -13.96
C ASN A 162 7.60 4.39 -14.02
N PRO A 163 8.14 3.58 -14.94
CA PRO A 163 7.71 2.19 -15.15
C PRO A 163 8.06 1.25 -13.97
N ASN A 164 8.93 1.69 -13.06
CA ASN A 164 9.38 0.90 -11.92
C ASN A 164 8.60 1.20 -10.63
N LYS A 165 7.63 2.11 -10.66
CA LYS A 165 6.72 2.33 -9.52
C LYS A 165 5.78 1.13 -9.35
N SER A 166 5.33 0.93 -8.12
CA SER A 166 4.32 -0.08 -7.79
C SER A 166 3.00 0.25 -8.47
N CYS A 167 2.26 -0.78 -8.89
CA CYS A 167 0.86 -0.61 -9.23
C CYS A 167 0.11 -0.17 -7.97
N GLY A 168 -0.90 0.69 -8.12
CA GLY A 168 -1.82 1.04 -7.05
C GLY A 168 -2.73 -0.13 -6.68
N TRP A 169 -3.88 0.18 -6.08
CA TRP A 169 -4.88 -0.82 -5.71
C TRP A 169 -5.41 -1.63 -6.91
N ASP A 170 -5.42 -1.05 -8.13
CA ASP A 170 -5.74 -1.79 -9.35
C ASP A 170 -4.49 -2.45 -9.96
N PRO A 171 -4.35 -3.79 -9.86
CA PRO A 171 -3.22 -4.51 -10.44
C PRO A 171 -3.29 -4.62 -11.96
N ARG A 172 -4.43 -4.32 -12.60
CA ARG A 172 -4.63 -4.40 -14.06
C ARG A 172 -4.10 -3.18 -14.81
N ALA A 173 -3.78 -2.09 -14.11
CA ALA A 173 -3.26 -0.86 -14.70
C ALA A 173 -1.81 -0.57 -14.26
N PRO A 174 -0.82 -1.40 -14.65
CA PRO A 174 0.57 -1.15 -14.26
C PRO A 174 1.15 0.09 -14.95
N PRO A 175 2.07 0.82 -14.29
CA PRO A 175 2.73 2.01 -14.85
C PRO A 175 3.34 1.80 -16.25
N LYS A 176 3.92 0.61 -16.49
CA LYS A 176 4.46 0.22 -17.81
C LYS A 176 3.38 0.16 -18.90
N LEU A 177 2.21 -0.37 -18.57
CA LEU A 177 1.11 -0.47 -19.52
C LEU A 177 0.58 0.92 -19.86
N LEU A 178 0.29 1.75 -18.84
CA LEU A 178 -0.20 3.11 -19.01
C LEU A 178 0.71 3.96 -19.89
N LYS A 179 2.03 3.81 -19.72
CA LYS A 179 3.03 4.46 -20.56
C LYS A 179 2.97 3.98 -22.02
N ASN A 180 2.81 2.68 -22.26
CA ASN A 180 2.75 2.11 -23.61
C ASN A 180 1.45 2.45 -24.35
N VAL A 181 0.33 2.58 -23.64
CA VAL A 181 -0.98 2.89 -24.24
C VAL A 181 -1.34 4.37 -24.18
N ALA A 182 -0.40 5.23 -23.77
CA ALA A 182 -0.63 6.65 -23.50
C ALA A 182 -1.40 7.36 -24.63
N CYS A 183 -0.92 7.23 -25.87
CA CYS A 183 -1.56 7.83 -27.04
C CYS A 183 -3.04 7.39 -27.21
N GLY A 184 -3.35 6.13 -26.92
CA GLY A 184 -4.70 5.57 -27.09
C GLY A 184 -5.68 5.99 -26.00
N ILE A 185 -5.23 6.11 -24.74
CA ILE A 185 -6.11 6.43 -23.61
C ILE A 185 -6.22 7.93 -23.32
N SER A 186 -5.29 8.74 -23.82
CA SER A 186 -5.25 10.19 -23.55
C SER A 186 -6.53 10.94 -23.94
N PRO A 187 -7.18 10.67 -25.09
CA PRO A 187 -8.44 11.35 -25.44
C PRO A 187 -9.55 11.10 -24.42
N SER A 188 -9.74 9.85 -23.99
CA SER A 188 -10.78 9.47 -23.03
C SER A 188 -10.52 10.09 -21.65
N LEU A 189 -9.26 10.08 -21.20
CA LEU A 189 -8.89 10.69 -19.92
C LEU A 189 -9.00 12.22 -19.95
N MET A 190 -8.64 12.87 -21.05
CA MET A 190 -8.83 14.30 -21.25
C MET A 190 -10.31 14.68 -21.12
N THR A 191 -11.21 13.97 -21.81
CA THR A 191 -12.66 14.19 -21.69
C THR A 191 -13.12 14.01 -20.26
N LEU A 192 -12.72 12.92 -19.59
CA LEU A 192 -13.07 12.67 -18.20
C LEU A 192 -12.62 13.80 -17.26
N TYR A 193 -11.37 14.25 -17.37
CA TYR A 193 -10.83 15.33 -16.53
C TYR A 193 -11.56 16.65 -16.77
N ASN A 194 -11.81 17.01 -18.04
CA ASN A 194 -12.52 18.24 -18.37
C ASN A 194 -13.98 18.20 -17.90
N SER A 195 -14.65 17.05 -17.99
CA SER A 195 -15.98 16.88 -17.40
C SER A 195 -15.99 17.03 -15.87
N CYS A 196 -14.96 16.52 -15.18
CA CYS A 196 -14.84 16.73 -13.73
C CYS A 196 -14.63 18.20 -13.37
N ILE A 197 -13.84 18.91 -14.18
CA ILE A 197 -13.59 20.36 -14.02
C ILE A 197 -14.89 21.15 -14.21
N GLU A 198 -15.65 20.85 -15.27
CA GLU A 198 -16.90 21.54 -15.59
C GLU A 198 -18.00 21.29 -14.55
N LEU A 199 -18.14 20.05 -14.09
CA LEU A 199 -19.17 19.68 -13.12
C LEU A 199 -18.80 20.04 -11.68
N GLY A 200 -17.54 20.42 -11.41
CA GLY A 200 -17.03 20.64 -10.06
C GLY A 200 -17.12 19.38 -9.18
N ALA A 201 -17.23 18.19 -9.79
CA ALA A 201 -17.44 16.93 -9.11
C ALA A 201 -16.39 15.92 -9.56
N MET A 202 -15.80 15.22 -8.59
CA MET A 202 -14.92 14.10 -8.88
C MET A 202 -15.77 12.91 -9.32
N ALA A 203 -15.34 12.18 -10.36
CA ALA A 203 -15.96 10.91 -10.72
C ALA A 203 -15.85 9.95 -9.52
N LEU A 204 -16.94 9.83 -8.76
CA LEU A 204 -17.04 8.94 -7.62
C LEU A 204 -17.01 7.49 -8.12
N CYS A 205 -15.96 6.79 -7.69
CA CYS A 205 -15.68 5.37 -7.77
C CYS A 205 -15.95 4.67 -9.13
N MET A 206 -14.85 4.27 -9.76
CA MET A 206 -14.73 3.01 -10.50
C MET A 206 -14.96 1.80 -9.57
N GLU A 207 -16.09 1.75 -8.84
CA GLU A 207 -16.40 0.64 -7.91
C GLU A 207 -17.17 -0.50 -8.57
N ASN A 208 -17.77 -0.28 -9.73
CA ASN A 208 -18.41 -1.35 -10.49
C ASN A 208 -18.24 -1.04 -11.97
N GLY A 209 -17.49 -1.87 -12.69
CA GLY A 209 -17.15 -1.70 -14.12
C GLY A 209 -18.35 -1.65 -15.06
N ARG A 210 -19.15 -0.57 -14.99
CA ARG A 210 -20.20 -0.21 -15.92
C ARG A 210 -19.91 1.21 -16.40
N VAL A 211 -19.35 1.29 -17.59
CA VAL A 211 -19.46 2.48 -18.43
C VAL A 211 -20.91 2.49 -18.91
N ASP A 212 -21.75 3.30 -18.29
CA ASP A 212 -23.08 3.60 -18.85
C ASP A 212 -22.89 4.79 -19.80
N ALA A 213 -22.67 4.48 -21.07
CA ALA A 213 -22.71 5.45 -22.14
C ALA A 213 -24.19 5.75 -22.42
N ARG A 214 -24.67 6.92 -22.01
CA ARG A 214 -25.90 7.50 -22.55
C ARG A 214 -25.54 8.71 -23.39
N VAL A 215 -25.81 8.56 -24.69
CA VAL A 215 -26.00 9.63 -25.67
C VAL A 215 -27.17 10.50 -25.25
#